data_AF-A0A8K0G948-F1
#
_entry.id   AF-A0A8K0G948-F1
#
_cell.length_a   1.000
_cell.length_b   1.000
_cell.length_c   1.000
_cell.angle_alpha   90.00
_cell.angle_beta   90.00
_cell.angle_gamma   90.00
#
_symmetry.space_group_name_H-M   'P 1'
#
loop_
_entity.id
_entity.type
_entity.pdbx_description
1 polymer ?
#
loop_
_entity_poly.entity_id
_entity_poly.type
_entity_poly.pdbx_seq_one_letter_code
_entity_poly.pdbx_strand_id
1 'polypeptide(L)'
;KDWFDDECRKAVQERTQARMKMLEDNTRERIEQYKRIRNRTQTNIRNKKREAQKAKLEEIEEHYGNRNTKLFYKNLKEEKKGFQPQTVALKNHQGEICVDTTIINKRIQEDIEEKIGQYQAGFRNGKLVINHIFALRQIQEKCGKKDIPIHGLFLDFKQAFDKINRKNLIEAIQSLNIPTELVQL
;
A
#
# COMPACT_ATOMS: atom_id res chain seq x y z
N LYS A 1 -3.98 -16.54 9.08
CA LYS A 1 -3.22 -15.31 9.42
C LYS A 1 -3.07 -15.32 10.93
N ASP A 2 -1.88 -15.61 11.43
CA ASP A 2 -1.67 -15.95 12.85
C ASP A 2 -1.91 -14.78 13.81
N TRP A 3 -1.93 -13.55 13.30
CA TRP A 3 -2.22 -12.35 14.07
C TRP A 3 -3.71 -11.96 14.12
N PHE A 4 -4.57 -12.60 13.31
CA PHE A 4 -5.99 -12.22 13.20
C PHE A 4 -6.85 -13.15 14.05
N ASP A 5 -7.01 -12.78 15.31
CA ASP A 5 -7.69 -13.53 16.36
C ASP A 5 -9.23 -13.32 16.36
N ASP A 6 -9.91 -14.03 17.25
CA ASP A 6 -11.37 -13.92 17.41
C ASP A 6 -11.81 -12.53 17.92
N GLU A 7 -10.93 -11.83 18.64
CA GLU A 7 -11.17 -10.44 19.04
C GLU A 7 -11.24 -9.51 17.81
N CYS A 8 -10.32 -9.66 16.86
CA CYS A 8 -10.35 -8.95 15.59
C CYS A 8 -11.60 -9.29 14.77
N ARG A 9 -12.02 -10.57 14.75
CA ARG A 9 -13.25 -11.00 14.06
C ARG A 9 -14.49 -10.33 14.65
N LYS A 10 -14.64 -10.37 15.97
CA LYS A 10 -15.75 -9.71 16.68
C LYS A 10 -15.77 -8.21 16.42
N ALA A 11 -14.64 -7.54 16.54
CA ALA A 11 -14.53 -6.10 16.28
C ALA A 11 -14.87 -5.71 14.82
N VAL A 12 -14.58 -6.59 13.85
CA VAL A 12 -14.97 -6.39 12.44
C VAL A 12 -16.46 -6.63 12.24
N GLN A 13 -17.04 -7.66 12.87
CA GLN A 13 -18.47 -7.95 12.82
C GLN A 13 -19.29 -6.81 13.42
N GLU A 14 -18.92 -6.31 14.61
CA GLU A 14 -19.55 -5.15 15.26
C GLU A 14 -19.52 -3.91 14.35
N ARG A 15 -18.38 -3.66 13.70
CA ARG A 15 -18.26 -2.56 12.73
C ARG A 15 -19.20 -2.75 11.53
N THR A 16 -19.34 -3.97 11.02
CA THR A 16 -20.26 -4.27 9.91
C THR A 16 -21.70 -4.06 10.34
N GLN A 17 -22.11 -4.53 11.52
CA GLN A 17 -23.45 -4.33 12.06
C GLN A 17 -23.77 -2.83 12.27
N ALA A 18 -22.83 -2.08 12.85
CA ALA A 18 -22.98 -0.63 13.01
C ALA A 18 -23.09 0.11 11.67
N ARG A 19 -22.38 -0.37 10.63
CA ARG A 19 -22.50 0.15 9.27
C ARG A 19 -23.89 -0.12 8.69
N MET A 20 -24.45 -1.33 8.85
CA MET A 20 -25.80 -1.66 8.38
C MET A 20 -26.84 -0.75 9.02
N LYS A 21 -26.80 -0.58 10.35
CA LYS A 21 -27.70 0.31 11.09
C LYS A 21 -27.61 1.77 10.62
N MET A 22 -26.41 2.25 10.29
CA MET A 22 -26.18 3.61 9.77
C MET A 22 -26.67 3.78 8.32
N LEU A 23 -26.68 2.71 7.51
CA LEU A 23 -27.22 2.73 6.16
C LEU A 23 -28.76 2.68 6.14
N GLU A 24 -29.36 1.99 7.11
CA GLU A 24 -30.81 1.94 7.30
C GLU A 24 -31.40 3.30 7.73
N ASP A 25 -30.70 3.99 8.64
CA ASP A 25 -31.11 5.30 9.13
C ASP A 25 -29.87 6.16 9.43
N ASN A 26 -29.76 7.28 8.72
CA ASN A 26 -28.58 8.15 8.72
C ASN A 26 -28.68 9.25 9.79
N THR A 27 -29.22 8.91 10.96
CA THR A 27 -29.26 9.80 12.12
C THR A 27 -27.87 10.15 12.62
N ARG A 28 -27.71 11.36 13.16
CA ARG A 28 -26.42 11.88 13.69
C ARG A 28 -25.80 10.92 14.71
N GLU A 29 -26.62 10.34 15.58
CA GLU A 29 -26.19 9.40 16.61
C GLU A 29 -25.62 8.11 16.01
N ARG A 30 -26.29 7.51 15.01
CA ARG A 30 -25.82 6.28 14.34
C ARG A 30 -24.55 6.53 13.54
N ILE A 31 -24.41 7.69 12.89
CA ILE A 31 -23.16 8.11 12.23
C ILE A 31 -22.02 8.17 13.25
N GLU A 32 -22.26 8.78 14.41
CA GLU A 32 -21.23 8.95 15.43
C GLU A 32 -20.85 7.62 16.09
N GLN A 33 -21.84 6.77 16.36
CA GLN A 33 -21.65 5.40 16.85
C GLN A 33 -20.80 4.57 15.88
N TYR A 34 -21.11 4.61 14.58
CA TYR A 34 -20.31 3.94 13.55
C TYR A 34 -18.87 4.47 13.51
N LYS A 35 -18.67 5.79 13.57
CA LYS A 35 -17.32 6.39 13.61
C LYS A 35 -16.52 5.91 14.82
N ARG A 36 -17.12 5.88 16.01
CA ARG A 36 -16.46 5.40 17.25
C ARG A 36 -16.04 3.94 17.11
N ILE A 37 -16.96 3.07 16.68
CA ILE A 37 -16.69 1.63 16.49
C ILE A 37 -15.62 1.44 15.42
N ARG A 38 -15.72 2.11 14.26
CA ARG A 38 -14.74 2.05 13.19
C ARG A 38 -13.33 2.40 13.67
N ASN A 39 -13.18 3.49 14.42
CA ASN A 39 -11.88 3.95 14.90
C ASN A 39 -11.29 3.00 15.95
N ARG A 40 -12.13 2.45 16.84
CA ARG A 40 -11.73 1.43 17.82
C ARG A 40 -11.25 0.16 17.11
N THR A 41 -12.05 -0.38 16.18
CA THR A 41 -11.68 -1.57 15.39
C THR A 41 -10.39 -1.33 14.61
N GLN A 42 -10.23 -0.17 13.98
CA GLN A 42 -9.01 0.15 13.22
C GLN A 42 -7.77 0.25 14.12
N THR A 43 -7.91 0.81 15.32
CA THR A 43 -6.84 0.86 16.31
C THR A 43 -6.44 -0.54 16.77
N ASN A 44 -7.42 -1.38 17.12
CA ASN A 44 -7.18 -2.76 17.54
C ASN A 44 -6.42 -3.56 16.46
N ILE A 45 -6.95 -3.58 15.24
CA ILE A 45 -6.32 -4.28 14.10
C ILE A 45 -4.89 -3.78 13.85
N ARG A 46 -4.66 -2.47 13.94
CA ARG A 46 -3.32 -1.89 13.77
C ARG A 46 -2.37 -2.34 14.88
N ASN A 47 -2.83 -2.38 16.12
CA ASN A 47 -2.00 -2.80 17.26
C ASN A 47 -1.65 -4.29 17.17
N LYS A 48 -2.64 -5.17 16.95
CA LYS A 48 -2.41 -6.62 16.75
C LYS A 48 -1.46 -6.90 15.59
N LYS A 49 -1.59 -6.17 14.49
CA LYS A 49 -0.66 -6.28 13.36
C LYS A 49 0.76 -5.85 13.75
N ARG A 50 0.92 -4.77 14.52
CA ARG A 50 2.23 -4.30 15.00
C ARG A 50 2.87 -5.28 15.98
N GLU A 51 2.09 -5.84 16.90
CA GLU A 51 2.55 -6.85 17.86
C GLU A 51 3.07 -8.09 17.13
N ALA A 52 2.34 -8.58 16.13
CA ALA A 52 2.80 -9.71 15.33
C ALA A 52 4.07 -9.41 14.52
N GLN A 53 4.19 -8.20 13.98
CA GLN A 53 5.43 -7.78 13.31
C GLN A 53 6.60 -7.70 14.30
N LYS A 54 6.37 -7.19 15.51
CA LYS A 54 7.40 -7.11 16.56
C LYS A 54 7.86 -8.49 17.01
N ALA A 55 6.93 -9.39 17.31
CA ALA A 55 7.23 -10.76 17.70
C ALA A 55 8.07 -11.49 16.63
N LYS A 56 7.75 -11.27 15.35
CA LYS A 56 8.53 -11.85 14.24
C LYS A 56 9.94 -11.27 14.14
N LEU A 57 10.14 -9.99 14.48
CA LEU A 57 11.46 -9.39 14.55
C LEU A 57 12.27 -9.96 15.73
N GLU A 58 11.65 -10.11 16.90
CA GLU A 58 12.26 -10.74 18.07
C GLU A 58 12.69 -12.19 17.78
N GLU A 59 11.87 -12.96 17.06
CA GLU A 59 12.22 -14.32 16.59
C GLU A 59 13.45 -14.32 15.66
N ILE A 60 13.54 -13.34 14.73
CA ILE A 60 14.70 -13.19 13.85
C ILE A 60 15.97 -12.85 14.66
N GLU A 61 15.86 -11.96 15.65
CA GLU A 61 16.98 -11.60 16.53
C GLU A 61 17.43 -12.78 17.41
N GLU A 62 16.49 -13.57 17.92
CA GLU A 62 16.79 -14.79 18.69
C GLU A 62 17.54 -15.82 17.85
N HIS A 63 17.10 -16.06 16.60
CA HIS A 63 17.80 -16.97 15.69
C HIS A 63 19.21 -16.50 15.34
N TYR A 64 19.44 -15.19 15.30
CA TYR A 64 20.76 -14.61 15.17
C TYR A 64 21.64 -14.90 16.40
N GLY A 65 21.11 -14.65 17.61
CA GLY A 65 21.79 -14.92 18.88
C GLY A 65 22.14 -16.40 19.09
N ASN A 66 21.24 -17.29 18.71
CA ASN A 66 21.39 -18.75 18.84
C ASN A 66 22.25 -19.38 17.72
N ARG A 67 22.87 -18.57 16.84
CA ARG A 67 23.65 -19.02 15.66
C ARG A 67 22.88 -19.95 14.71
N ASN A 68 21.55 -19.86 14.70
CA ASN A 68 20.71 -20.62 13.76
C ASN A 68 20.62 -19.89 12.42
N THR A 69 21.75 -19.87 11.72
CA THR A 69 21.96 -19.11 10.48
C THR A 69 20.95 -19.47 9.39
N LYS A 70 20.54 -20.74 9.29
CA LYS A 70 19.59 -21.21 8.28
C LYS A 70 18.19 -20.62 8.50
N LEU A 71 17.71 -20.61 9.74
CA LEU A 71 16.39 -20.09 10.07
C LEU A 71 16.37 -18.55 10.04
N PHE A 72 17.46 -17.91 10.46
CA PHE A 72 17.66 -16.47 10.32
C PHE A 72 17.51 -16.01 8.86
N TYR A 73 18.28 -16.57 7.93
CA TYR A 73 18.21 -16.14 6.52
C TYR A 73 16.88 -16.51 5.84
N LYS A 74 16.24 -17.62 6.26
CA LYS A 74 14.90 -17.98 5.79
C LYS A 74 13.88 -16.90 6.19
N ASN A 75 13.83 -16.56 7.47
CA ASN A 75 12.89 -15.56 7.99
C ASN A 75 13.17 -14.16 7.42
N LEU A 76 14.45 -13.79 7.29
CA LEU A 76 14.86 -12.52 6.68
C LEU A 76 14.47 -12.41 5.21
N LYS A 77 14.58 -13.51 4.44
CA LYS A 77 14.13 -13.56 3.04
C LYS A 77 12.60 -13.42 2.94
N GLU A 78 11.85 -14.03 3.84
CA GLU A 78 10.39 -13.90 3.87
C GLU A 78 9.93 -12.49 4.27
N GLU A 79 10.63 -11.83 5.19
CA GLU A 79 10.31 -10.46 5.60
C GLU A 79 10.70 -9.42 4.53
N LYS A 80 11.83 -9.65 3.84
CA LYS A 80 12.27 -8.80 2.72
C LYS A 80 11.56 -9.09 1.41
N LYS A 81 10.75 -10.15 1.32
CA LYS A 81 9.83 -10.32 0.18
C LYS A 81 8.81 -9.18 0.25
N GLY A 82 9.13 -8.11 -0.46
CA GLY A 82 8.22 -6.99 -0.67
C GLY A 82 6.94 -7.44 -1.38
N PHE A 83 6.09 -6.47 -1.69
CA PHE A 83 4.85 -6.72 -2.44
C PHE A 83 5.11 -7.57 -3.69
N GLN A 84 4.48 -8.74 -3.73
CA GLN A 84 4.46 -9.58 -4.92
C GLN A 84 3.13 -9.28 -5.63
N PRO A 85 3.15 -8.72 -6.84
CA PRO A 85 1.92 -8.49 -7.60
C PRO A 85 1.23 -9.83 -7.83
N GLN A 86 -0.06 -9.90 -7.51
CA GLN A 86 -0.88 -11.02 -7.98
C GLN A 86 -1.10 -10.83 -9.47
N THR A 87 -0.51 -11.70 -10.29
CA THR A 87 -0.76 -11.73 -11.73
C THR A 87 -2.18 -12.23 -11.95
N VAL A 88 -3.12 -11.32 -12.15
CA VAL A 88 -4.48 -11.67 -12.60
C VAL A 88 -4.41 -11.68 -14.12
N ALA A 89 -4.60 -12.85 -14.74
CA ALA A 89 -4.74 -12.93 -16.18
C ALA A 89 -5.94 -12.07 -16.63
N LEU A 90 -5.73 -11.15 -17.57
CA LEU A 90 -6.82 -10.38 -18.15
C LEU A 90 -7.69 -11.33 -18.97
N LYS A 91 -8.96 -11.38 -18.63
CA LYS A 91 -9.96 -12.18 -19.33
C LYS A 91 -10.87 -11.28 -20.15
N ASN A 92 -11.21 -11.68 -21.37
CA ASN A 92 -12.29 -11.00 -22.11
C ASN A 92 -13.63 -11.18 -21.38
N HIS A 93 -14.64 -10.50 -21.89
CA HIS A 93 -16.05 -10.68 -21.54
C HIS A 93 -16.54 -12.14 -21.64
N GLN A 94 -15.84 -13.03 -22.35
CA GLN A 94 -16.11 -14.47 -22.45
C GLN A 94 -15.31 -15.32 -21.45
N GLY A 95 -14.44 -14.72 -20.64
CA GLY A 95 -13.65 -15.43 -19.61
C GLY A 95 -12.35 -16.07 -20.11
N GLU A 96 -11.99 -15.87 -21.38
CA GLU A 96 -10.76 -16.37 -22.00
C GLU A 96 -9.59 -15.45 -21.69
N ILE A 97 -8.40 -16.01 -21.48
CA ILE A 97 -7.19 -15.22 -21.21
C ILE A 97 -6.78 -14.50 -22.50
N CYS A 98 -6.86 -13.18 -22.51
CA CYS A 98 -6.63 -12.40 -23.73
C CYS A 98 -5.20 -11.93 -23.88
N VAL A 99 -4.54 -11.54 -22.78
CA VAL A 99 -3.15 -11.08 -22.81
C VAL A 99 -2.48 -11.31 -21.46
N ASP A 100 -1.20 -11.67 -21.48
CA ASP A 100 -0.38 -11.66 -20.28
C ASP A 100 -0.14 -10.22 -19.81
N THR A 101 -0.76 -9.86 -18.69
CA THR A 101 -0.59 -8.55 -18.01
C THR A 101 0.87 -8.17 -17.80
N THR A 102 1.78 -9.14 -17.69
CA THR A 102 3.21 -8.86 -17.52
C THR A 102 3.83 -8.23 -18.77
N ILE A 103 3.38 -8.62 -19.97
CA ILE A 103 3.88 -8.07 -21.24
C ILE A 103 3.39 -6.63 -21.43
N ILE A 104 2.10 -6.38 -21.18
CA ILE A 104 1.54 -5.03 -21.26
C ILE A 104 2.22 -4.11 -20.24
N ASN A 105 2.33 -4.55 -18.98
CA ASN A 105 3.00 -3.77 -17.94
C ASN A 105 4.46 -3.48 -18.30
N LYS A 106 5.19 -4.45 -18.86
CA LYS A 106 6.58 -4.25 -19.27
C LYS A 106 6.70 -3.18 -20.36
N ARG A 107 5.87 -3.24 -21.41
CA ARG A 107 5.88 -2.24 -22.51
C ARG A 107 5.54 -0.84 -22.00
N ILE A 108 4.48 -0.72 -21.21
CA ILE A 108 4.08 0.55 -20.60
C ILE A 108 5.20 1.08 -19.70
N GLN A 109 5.85 0.20 -18.93
CA GLN A 109 6.96 0.59 -18.05
C GLN A 109 8.15 1.14 -18.86
N GLU A 110 8.55 0.47 -19.95
CA GLU A 110 9.61 0.95 -20.84
C GLU A 110 9.31 2.37 -21.37
N ASP A 111 8.09 2.62 -21.83
CA ASP A 111 7.67 3.94 -22.34
C ASP A 111 7.58 5.02 -21.24
N ILE A 112 7.23 4.62 -20.01
CA ILE A 112 6.99 5.53 -18.88
C ILE A 112 8.29 5.95 -18.18
N GLU A 113 9.29 5.07 -18.11
CA GLU A 113 10.51 5.32 -17.33
C GLU A 113 11.28 6.56 -17.81
N GLU A 114 11.26 6.85 -19.12
CA GLU A 114 11.85 8.07 -19.70
C GLU A 114 11.01 9.33 -19.45
N LYS A 115 9.69 9.17 -19.33
CA LYS A 115 8.73 10.28 -19.25
C LYS A 115 8.47 10.74 -17.81
N ILE A 116 8.59 9.83 -16.83
CA ILE A 116 8.38 10.14 -15.42
C ILE A 116 9.66 10.68 -14.78
N GLY A 117 9.58 11.90 -14.26
CA GLY A 117 10.67 12.58 -13.57
C GLY A 117 11.12 11.90 -12.27
N GLN A 118 12.29 12.31 -11.78
CA GLN A 118 12.93 11.72 -10.59
C GLN A 118 12.15 11.93 -9.28
N TYR A 119 11.17 12.82 -9.27
CA TYR A 119 10.29 13.06 -8.13
C TYR A 119 9.41 11.84 -7.78
N GLN A 120 9.14 10.95 -8.75
CA GLN A 120 8.40 9.72 -8.53
C GLN A 120 9.37 8.56 -8.32
N ALA A 121 9.34 7.94 -7.14
CA ALA A 121 10.12 6.75 -6.81
C ALA A 121 9.27 5.50 -6.54
N GLY A 122 7.97 5.65 -6.32
CA GLY A 122 7.08 4.53 -6.08
C GLY A 122 6.95 3.65 -7.33
N PHE A 123 6.96 2.33 -7.15
CA PHE A 123 6.72 1.32 -8.20
C PHE A 123 7.66 1.36 -9.41
N ARG A 124 8.84 1.98 -9.28
CA ARG A 124 9.87 2.04 -10.32
C ARG A 124 11.00 1.06 -10.04
N ASN A 125 11.54 0.47 -11.10
CA ASN A 125 12.68 -0.44 -10.95
C ASN A 125 13.93 0.35 -10.52
N GLY A 126 14.68 -0.15 -9.55
CA GLY A 126 15.91 0.49 -9.06
C GLY A 126 15.72 1.80 -8.27
N LYS A 127 14.49 2.27 -8.04
CA LYS A 127 14.21 3.45 -7.20
C LYS A 127 13.68 3.00 -5.84
N LEU A 128 14.46 3.26 -4.80
CA LEU A 128 14.08 2.93 -3.42
C LEU A 128 13.54 4.17 -2.71
N VAL A 129 12.46 3.99 -1.96
CA VAL A 129 11.87 5.02 -1.07
C VAL A 129 12.90 5.55 -0.06
N ILE A 130 13.87 4.72 0.28
CA ILE A 130 15.00 5.07 1.16
C ILE A 130 15.74 6.31 0.67
N ASN A 131 15.93 6.47 -0.65
CA ASN A 131 16.64 7.63 -1.21
C ASN A 131 15.86 8.93 -0.96
N HIS A 132 14.54 8.89 -1.05
CA HIS A 132 13.69 10.06 -0.84
C HIS A 132 13.62 10.41 0.65
N ILE A 133 13.55 9.40 1.53
CA ILE A 133 13.64 9.59 2.98
C ILE A 133 14.98 10.23 3.35
N PHE A 134 16.07 9.74 2.77
CA PHE A 134 17.40 10.30 2.99
C PHE A 134 17.47 11.77 2.54
N ALA A 135 16.97 12.10 1.35
CA ALA A 135 16.92 13.48 0.88
C ALA A 135 16.13 14.41 1.83
N LEU A 136 14.97 13.95 2.32
CA LEU A 136 14.17 14.69 3.31
C LEU A 136 14.94 14.91 4.63
N ARG A 137 15.64 13.88 5.13
CA ARG A 137 16.50 14.00 6.33
C ARG A 137 17.62 15.01 6.13
N GLN A 138 18.30 14.98 4.98
CA GLN A 138 19.34 15.95 4.65
C GLN A 138 18.81 17.39 4.61
N ILE A 139 17.61 17.60 4.10
CA ILE A 139 16.94 18.92 4.11
C ILE A 139 16.67 19.34 5.55
N GLN A 140 16.09 18.46 6.37
CA GLN A 140 15.82 18.72 7.78
C GLN A 140 17.07 19.12 8.56
N GLU A 141 18.17 18.38 8.40
CA GLU A 141 19.44 18.68 9.06
C GLU A 141 20.03 20.03 8.63
N LYS A 142 20.02 20.33 7.32
CA LYS A 142 20.58 21.59 6.79
C LYS A 142 19.79 22.81 7.23
N CYS A 143 18.47 22.73 7.22
CA CYS A 143 17.62 23.80 7.69
C CYS A 143 17.73 23.98 9.21
N GLY A 144 17.81 22.88 9.98
CA GLY A 144 18.06 22.93 11.41
C GLY A 144 19.37 23.63 11.76
N LYS A 145 20.45 23.38 10.99
CA LYS A 145 21.75 24.09 11.16
C LYS A 145 21.69 25.59 10.85
N LYS A 146 20.71 26.04 10.05
CA LYS A 146 20.56 27.44 9.62
C LYS A 146 19.39 28.15 10.31
N ASP A 147 18.77 27.49 11.28
CA ASP A 147 17.55 27.98 11.97
C ASP A 147 16.42 28.38 11.00
N ILE A 148 16.28 27.63 9.90
CA ILE A 148 15.23 27.84 8.91
C ILE A 148 14.04 26.94 9.28
N PRO A 149 12.84 27.47 9.54
CA PRO A 149 11.67 26.66 9.84
C PRO A 149 11.25 25.83 8.61
N ILE A 150 10.99 24.53 8.81
CA ILE A 150 10.45 23.63 7.78
C ILE A 150 9.02 23.25 8.14
N HIS A 151 8.12 23.36 7.15
CA HIS A 151 6.78 22.82 7.22
C HIS A 151 6.62 21.66 6.23
N GLY A 152 6.32 20.46 6.73
CA GLY A 152 6.09 19.27 5.90
C GLY A 152 4.60 19.02 5.67
N LEU A 153 4.18 18.95 4.40
CA LEU A 153 2.83 18.55 4.00
C LEU A 153 2.85 17.10 3.50
N PHE A 154 2.20 16.21 4.25
CA PHE A 154 2.06 14.79 3.87
C PHE A 154 0.66 14.55 3.31
N LEU A 155 0.60 14.13 2.04
CA LEU A 155 -0.64 13.82 1.33
C LEU A 155 -0.75 12.31 1.14
N ASP A 156 -1.89 11.73 1.53
CA ASP A 156 -2.20 10.32 1.31
C ASP A 156 -3.61 10.16 0.72
N PHE A 157 -3.72 9.39 -0.36
CA PHE A 157 -4.98 9.18 -1.06
C PHE A 157 -5.73 7.97 -0.49
N LYS A 158 -6.92 8.20 0.07
CA LYS A 158 -7.78 7.11 0.54
C LYS A 158 -8.26 6.26 -0.64
N GLN A 159 -7.80 5.01 -0.71
CA GLN A 159 -8.15 4.03 -1.74
C GLN A 159 -7.83 4.55 -3.16
N ALA A 160 -6.56 4.93 -3.36
CA ALA A 160 -6.10 5.54 -4.60
C ALA A 160 -6.55 4.78 -5.85
N PHE A 161 -6.40 3.45 -5.89
CA PHE A 161 -6.75 2.64 -7.07
C PHE A 161 -8.26 2.47 -7.29
N ASP A 162 -9.06 2.38 -6.22
CA ASP A 162 -10.52 2.15 -6.33
C ASP A 162 -11.27 3.41 -6.82
N LYS A 163 -10.65 4.60 -6.70
CA LYS A 163 -11.28 5.89 -6.96
C LYS A 163 -10.83 6.57 -8.24
N ILE A 164 -10.00 5.92 -9.05
CA ILE A 164 -9.54 6.49 -10.32
C ILE A 164 -10.71 6.53 -11.31
N ASN A 165 -10.96 7.72 -11.86
CA ASN A 165 -11.86 7.86 -13.00
C ASN A 165 -11.16 7.29 -14.24
N ARG A 166 -11.75 6.24 -14.83
CA ARG A 166 -11.19 5.55 -16.01
C ARG A 166 -11.03 6.47 -17.22
N LYS A 167 -11.93 7.42 -17.44
CA LYS A 167 -11.83 8.39 -18.55
C LYS A 167 -10.59 9.27 -18.38
N ASN A 168 -10.46 9.90 -17.21
CA ASN A 168 -9.30 10.75 -16.90
C ASN A 168 -7.98 9.97 -16.90
N LEU A 169 -8.01 8.68 -16.53
CA LEU A 169 -6.82 7.82 -16.60
C LEU A 169 -6.37 7.63 -18.06
N ILE A 170 -7.29 7.34 -18.97
CA ILE A 170 -6.98 7.18 -20.40
C ILE A 170 -6.47 8.50 -20.98
N GLU A 171 -7.10 9.63 -20.65
CA GLU A 171 -6.66 10.97 -21.06
C GLU A 171 -5.25 11.27 -20.55
N ALA A 172 -4.93 10.92 -19.30
CA ALA A 172 -3.60 11.09 -18.73
C ALA A 172 -2.56 10.23 -19.46
N ILE A 173 -2.89 8.97 -19.77
CA ILE A 173 -2.01 8.05 -20.52
C ILE A 173 -1.75 8.59 -21.94
N GLN A 174 -2.79 9.10 -22.61
CA GLN A 174 -2.67 9.77 -23.91
C GLN A 174 -1.77 11.01 -23.84
N SER A 175 -1.91 11.84 -22.80
CA SER A 175 -1.07 13.02 -22.61
C SER A 175 0.41 12.69 -22.38
N LEU A 176 0.69 11.47 -21.91
CA LEU A 176 2.04 10.93 -21.77
C LEU A 176 2.53 10.25 -23.06
N ASN A 177 1.84 10.41 -24.20
CA ASN A 177 2.20 9.78 -25.49
C ASN A 177 2.40 8.25 -25.36
N ILE A 178 1.58 7.58 -24.54
CA ILE A 178 1.59 6.12 -24.44
C ILE A 178 0.53 5.58 -25.40
N PRO A 179 0.83 4.55 -26.21
CA PRO A 179 -0.12 3.98 -27.16
C PRO A 179 -1.41 3.52 -26.46
N THR A 180 -2.54 4.08 -26.88
CA THR A 180 -3.86 3.76 -26.32
C THR A 180 -4.31 2.34 -26.60
N GLU A 181 -3.76 1.73 -27.64
CA GLU A 181 -3.98 0.34 -28.03
C GLU A 181 -3.56 -0.63 -26.92
N LEU A 182 -2.64 -0.22 -26.03
CA LEU A 182 -2.21 -1.01 -24.87
C LEU A 182 -3.19 -0.95 -23.70
N VAL A 183 -4.15 -0.02 -23.72
CA VAL A 183 -5.02 0.32 -22.58
C VAL A 183 -6.51 0.16 -22.92
N GLN A 184 -6.88 0.08 -24.19
CA GLN A 184 -8.27 -0.08 -24.68
C GLN A 184 -8.72 -1.55 -24.86
N LEU A 185 -8.25 -2.49 -24.02
CA LEU A 185 -8.66 -3.90 -24.04
C LEU A 185 -9.98 -4.16 -23.31
#